data_AF-A0A531KG16-F1
#
_entry.id   AF-A0A531KG16-F1
#
_cell.length_a   1.000
_cell.length_b   1.000
_cell.length_c   1.000
_cell.angle_alpha   90.00
_cell.angle_beta   90.00
_cell.angle_gamma   90.00
#
_symmetry.space_group_name_H-M   'P 1'
#
loop_
_entity.id
_entity.type
_entity.pdbx_description
1 polymer ?
#
loop_
_entity_poly.entity_id
_entity_poly.type
_entity_poly.pdbx_seq_one_letter_code
_entity_poly.pdbx_strand_id
1 'polypeptide(L)'
;RAATAKTEYLSLLRELDRRRRNNQLAAYRPYPRQAEFHAAGAINRERLFMAGNQLGKTRAGGAEWAMHLTGRYPEWWQGKVFDTAVRLWAAGVTAEGTRDNPQRILIGPPQQPAAWGTGMIPADAIVSTIMGRAAPHGLDSAVVRHGGGGDVQADESVLSFK
;
A
#
# COMPACT_ATOMS: atom_id res chain seq x y z
N ARG A 1 -17.73 -34.09 -17.62
CA ARG A 1 -18.47 -33.09 -16.80
C ARG A 1 -17.81 -32.81 -15.45
N ALA A 2 -17.37 -33.80 -14.66
CA ALA A 2 -16.69 -33.55 -13.38
C ALA A 2 -15.27 -32.94 -13.50
N ALA A 3 -14.49 -33.34 -14.51
CA ALA A 3 -13.13 -32.81 -14.73
C ALA A 3 -13.12 -31.32 -15.13
N THR A 4 -14.09 -30.87 -15.94
CA THR A 4 -14.25 -29.47 -16.33
C THR A 4 -14.64 -28.58 -15.15
N ALA A 5 -15.55 -29.03 -14.28
CA ALA A 5 -15.91 -28.31 -13.06
C ALA A 5 -14.73 -28.16 -12.08
N LYS A 6 -13.88 -29.18 -11.96
CA LYS A 6 -12.66 -29.12 -11.14
C LYS A 6 -11.65 -28.10 -11.68
N THR A 7 -11.44 -28.06 -13.00
CA THR A 7 -10.53 -27.10 -13.63
C THR A 7 -11.03 -25.66 -13.48
N GLU A 8 -12.33 -25.44 -13.70
CA GLU A 8 -12.96 -24.12 -13.51
C GLU A 8 -12.85 -23.67 -12.05
N TYR A 9 -13.17 -24.54 -11.10
CA TYR A 9 -13.01 -24.26 -9.67
C TYR A 9 -11.57 -23.86 -9.30
N LEU A 10 -10.56 -24.60 -9.78
CA LEU A 10 -9.15 -24.25 -9.56
C LEU A 10 -8.77 -22.91 -10.20
N SER A 11 -9.33 -22.56 -11.36
CA SER A 11 -9.09 -21.27 -12.00
C SER A 11 -9.66 -20.11 -11.19
N LEU A 12 -10.86 -20.25 -10.64
CA LEU A 12 -11.50 -19.25 -9.79
C LEU A 12 -10.73 -19.04 -8.48
N LEU A 13 -10.25 -20.13 -7.86
CA LEU A 13 -9.41 -20.03 -6.66
C LEU A 13 -8.11 -19.28 -6.93
N ARG A 14 -7.45 -19.54 -8.07
CA ARG A 14 -6.23 -18.81 -8.47
C ARG A 14 -6.50 -17.33 -8.69
N GLU A 15 -7.61 -16.98 -9.32
CA GLU A 15 -7.98 -15.59 -9.57
C GLU A 15 -8.33 -14.86 -8.27
N LEU A 16 -9.07 -15.50 -7.36
CA LEU A 16 -9.36 -14.95 -6.03
C LEU A 16 -8.08 -14.68 -5.24
N ASP A 17 -7.16 -15.64 -5.24
CA ASP A 17 -5.88 -15.50 -4.55
C ASP A 17 -5.02 -14.40 -5.18
N ARG A 18 -4.98 -14.30 -6.51
CA ARG A 18 -4.31 -13.20 -7.23
C ARG A 18 -4.88 -11.84 -6.83
N ARG A 19 -6.21 -11.67 -6.83
CA ARG A 19 -6.87 -10.41 -6.44
C ARG A 19 -6.57 -10.03 -4.99
N ARG A 20 -6.60 -11.01 -4.07
CA ARG A 20 -6.26 -10.80 -2.66
C ARG A 20 -4.81 -10.37 -2.49
N ARG A 21 -3.88 -11.06 -3.16
CA ARG A 21 -2.45 -10.74 -3.10
C ARG A 21 -2.15 -9.34 -3.62
N ASN A 22 -2.81 -8.93 -4.71
CA ASN A 22 -2.55 -7.66 -5.39
C ASN A 22 -3.29 -6.45 -4.79
N ASN A 23 -4.11 -6.64 -3.75
CA ASN A 23 -4.84 -5.57 -3.09
C ASN A 23 -5.00 -5.88 -1.59
N GLN A 24 -3.89 -5.83 -0.86
CA GLN A 24 -3.88 -6.01 0.60
C GLN A 24 -4.70 -4.92 1.32
N LEU A 25 -4.78 -3.71 0.73
CA LEU A 25 -5.53 -2.59 1.29
C LEU A 25 -7.01 -2.90 1.46
N ALA A 26 -7.65 -3.52 0.46
CA ALA A 26 -9.07 -3.89 0.54
C ALA A 26 -9.37 -4.83 1.72
N ALA A 27 -8.43 -5.71 2.05
CA ALA A 27 -8.53 -6.67 3.16
C ALA A 27 -8.07 -6.09 4.51
N TYR A 28 -7.46 -4.89 4.54
CA TYR A 28 -6.97 -4.30 5.77
C TYR A 28 -8.13 -3.93 6.71
N ARG A 29 -8.05 -4.41 7.95
CA ARG A 29 -8.93 -4.04 9.06
C ARG A 29 -8.06 -3.73 10.26
N PRO A 30 -8.05 -2.47 10.75
CA PRO A 30 -7.27 -2.10 11.92
C PRO A 30 -7.89 -2.72 13.17
N TYR A 31 -7.04 -3.12 14.12
CA TYR A 31 -7.50 -3.37 15.49
C TYR A 31 -7.69 -2.02 16.23
N PRO A 32 -8.32 -1.98 17.42
CA PRO A 32 -8.72 -0.73 18.07
C PRO A 32 -7.63 0.34 18.17
N ARG A 33 -6.41 0.03 18.65
CA ARG A 33 -5.35 1.06 18.74
C ARG A 33 -4.82 1.54 17.39
N GLN A 34 -4.88 0.72 16.35
CA GLN A 34 -4.57 1.18 14.99
C GLN A 34 -5.65 2.14 14.50
N ALA A 35 -6.92 1.81 14.75
CA ALA A 35 -8.04 2.67 14.38
C ALA A 35 -7.98 4.02 15.12
N GLU A 36 -7.66 4.03 16.41
CA GLU A 36 -7.39 5.23 17.20
C GLU A 36 -6.23 6.06 16.60
N PHE A 37 -5.12 5.40 16.25
CA PHE A 37 -4.01 6.05 15.59
C PHE A 37 -4.46 6.73 14.30
N HIS A 38 -5.17 6.02 13.41
CA HIS A 38 -5.69 6.57 12.15
C HIS A 38 -6.65 7.75 12.37
N ALA A 39 -7.63 7.60 13.26
CA ALA A 39 -8.63 8.62 13.57
C ALA A 39 -7.99 9.90 14.13
N ALA A 40 -6.94 9.78 14.93
CA ALA A 40 -6.20 10.93 15.45
C ALA A 40 -5.62 11.83 14.34
N GLY A 41 -5.44 11.31 13.12
CA GLY A 41 -4.97 12.07 11.96
C GLY A 41 -5.97 13.10 11.43
N ALA A 42 -7.25 13.01 11.78
CA ALA A 42 -8.25 13.99 11.39
C ALA A 42 -7.98 15.38 11.99
N ILE A 43 -7.43 15.42 13.21
CA ILE A 43 -7.23 16.65 13.98
C ILE A 43 -5.75 16.99 14.24
N ASN A 44 -4.85 16.00 14.16
CA ASN A 44 -3.43 16.19 14.42
C ASN A 44 -2.61 16.13 13.12
N ARG A 45 -1.79 17.14 12.90
CA ARG A 45 -0.85 17.19 11.76
C ARG A 45 0.30 16.21 11.91
N GLU A 46 0.74 15.97 13.13
CA GLU A 46 1.87 15.11 13.47
C GLU A 46 1.43 14.06 14.48
N ARG A 47 1.85 12.81 14.25
CA ARG A 47 1.50 11.68 15.11
C ARG A 47 2.67 10.71 15.18
N LEU A 48 2.85 10.12 16.36
CA LEU A 48 3.82 9.06 16.59
C LEU A 48 3.09 7.79 17.01
N PHE A 49 3.23 6.72 16.22
CA PHE A 49 2.76 5.40 16.62
C PHE A 49 3.82 4.68 17.46
N MET A 50 3.92 5.07 18.74
CA MET A 50 4.82 4.43 19.69
C MET A 50 4.21 3.14 20.23
N ALA A 51 4.81 1.99 19.88
CA ALA A 51 4.36 0.68 20.33
C ALA A 51 5.52 -0.33 20.35
N GLY A 52 5.35 -1.42 21.09
CA GLY A 52 6.29 -2.55 21.10
C GLY A 52 6.48 -3.25 19.75
N ASN A 53 7.42 -4.19 19.70
CA ASN A 53 7.73 -4.93 18.47
C ASN A 53 6.56 -5.80 18.01
N GLN A 54 6.39 -5.92 16.69
CA GLN A 54 5.35 -6.74 16.06
C GLN A 54 3.90 -6.36 16.37
N LEU A 55 3.64 -5.20 17.00
CA LEU A 55 2.28 -4.68 17.26
C LEU A 55 1.61 -4.01 16.04
N GLY A 56 2.06 -4.35 14.83
CA GLY A 56 1.43 -3.91 13.59
C GLY A 56 1.71 -2.46 13.18
N LYS A 57 2.73 -1.78 13.74
CA LYS A 57 3.10 -0.40 13.37
C LYS A 57 3.29 -0.23 11.86
N THR A 58 4.13 -1.09 11.27
CA THR A 58 4.45 -1.06 9.83
C THR A 58 3.21 -1.31 8.97
N ARG A 59 2.33 -2.21 9.41
CA ARG A 59 1.11 -2.55 8.67
C ARG A 59 0.11 -1.40 8.68
N ALA A 60 -0.07 -0.76 9.82
CA ALA A 60 -0.94 0.43 9.95
C ALA A 60 -0.42 1.60 9.11
N GLY A 61 0.88 1.92 9.24
CA GLY A 61 1.50 2.97 8.43
C GLY A 61 1.37 2.69 6.93
N GLY A 62 1.67 1.47 6.49
CA GLY A 62 1.54 1.07 5.09
C GLY A 62 0.11 1.18 4.55
N ALA A 63 -0.89 0.79 5.35
CA ALA A 63 -2.29 0.89 4.95
C ALA A 63 -2.75 2.35 4.84
N GLU A 64 -2.47 3.18 5.84
CA GLU A 64 -2.79 4.61 5.82
C GLU A 64 -2.13 5.32 4.63
N TRP A 65 -0.86 5.02 4.37
CA TRP A 65 -0.13 5.55 3.22
C TRP A 65 -0.76 5.15 1.89
N ALA A 66 -1.14 3.88 1.74
CA ALA A 66 -1.81 3.41 0.54
C ALA A 66 -3.17 4.10 0.34
N MET A 67 -3.93 4.35 1.42
CA MET A 67 -5.19 5.12 1.34
C MET A 67 -4.93 6.55 0.86
N HIS A 68 -3.92 7.22 1.42
CA HIS A 68 -3.59 8.59 1.04
C HIS A 68 -3.08 8.70 -0.39
N LEU A 69 -2.19 7.80 -0.82
CA LEU A 69 -1.66 7.79 -2.19
C LEU A 69 -2.75 7.54 -3.23
N THR A 70 -3.69 6.64 -2.92
CA THR A 70 -4.70 6.21 -3.89
C THR A 70 -6.03 6.97 -3.79
N GLY A 71 -6.26 7.71 -2.70
CA GLY A 71 -7.57 8.26 -2.37
C GLY A 71 -8.62 7.19 -2.00
N ARG A 72 -8.24 5.91 -1.85
CA ARG A 72 -9.17 4.81 -1.59
C ARG A 72 -9.41 4.63 -0.10
N TYR A 73 -10.26 5.48 0.45
CA TYR A 73 -10.65 5.41 1.86
C TYR A 73 -11.81 4.43 2.07
N PRO A 74 -11.67 3.42 2.96
CA PRO A 74 -12.77 2.52 3.29
C PRO A 74 -13.83 3.22 4.16
N GLU A 75 -15.05 2.70 4.18
CA GLU A 75 -16.19 3.30 4.92
C GLU A 75 -15.92 3.52 6.42
N TRP A 76 -15.08 2.70 7.03
CA TRP A 76 -14.72 2.83 8.46
C TRP A 76 -13.68 3.93 8.73
N TRP A 77 -13.09 4.54 7.69
CA TRP A 77 -12.02 5.52 7.83
C TRP A 77 -12.51 6.80 8.51
N GLN A 78 -11.81 7.21 9.57
CA GLN A 78 -12.10 8.41 10.34
C GLN A 78 -10.90 9.37 10.44
N GLY A 79 -9.81 9.10 9.73
CA GLY A 79 -8.60 9.92 9.73
C GLY A 79 -8.65 11.04 8.69
N LYS A 80 -7.48 11.63 8.39
CA LYS A 80 -7.37 12.66 7.34
C LYS A 80 -7.72 12.09 5.96
N VAL A 81 -8.51 12.83 5.20
CA VAL A 81 -8.80 12.56 3.79
C VAL A 81 -8.08 13.59 2.92
N PHE A 82 -7.50 13.11 1.82
CA PHE A 82 -6.91 13.90 0.74
C PHE A 82 -7.74 13.66 -0.52
N ASP A 83 -8.41 14.72 -0.98
CA ASP A 83 -9.26 14.77 -2.16
C ASP A 83 -8.48 14.94 -3.46
N THR A 84 -7.22 15.36 -3.38
CA THR A 84 -6.29 15.47 -4.52
C THR A 84 -5.07 14.57 -4.38
N ALA A 85 -4.38 14.32 -5.48
CA ALA A 85 -3.10 13.61 -5.48
C ALA A 85 -2.09 14.22 -4.50
N VAL A 86 -1.29 13.35 -3.86
CA VAL A 86 -0.34 13.72 -2.80
C VAL A 86 1.10 13.37 -3.14
N ARG A 87 2.04 14.03 -2.46
CA ARG A 87 3.46 13.68 -2.49
C ARG A 87 3.89 13.23 -1.10
N LEU A 88 4.38 12.01 -0.97
CA LEU A 88 4.76 11.41 0.31
C LEU A 88 6.19 10.85 0.26
N TRP A 89 6.91 10.94 1.39
CA TRP A 89 8.29 10.48 1.53
C TRP A 89 8.45 9.41 2.60
N ALA A 90 8.63 8.15 2.20
CA ALA A 90 8.86 7.07 3.14
C ALA A 90 10.37 6.92 3.38
N ALA A 91 10.80 7.07 4.63
CA ALA A 91 12.20 7.07 4.99
C ALA A 91 12.53 6.07 6.10
N GLY A 92 13.77 5.60 6.09
CA GLY A 92 14.41 4.79 7.11
C GLY A 92 15.76 5.38 7.51
N VAL A 93 16.47 4.72 8.43
CA VAL A 93 17.79 5.19 8.88
C VAL A 93 18.87 4.96 7.80
N THR A 94 18.73 3.89 7.01
CA THR A 94 19.61 3.56 5.89
C THR A 94 18.79 3.22 4.65
N ALA A 95 19.42 3.27 3.47
CA ALA A 95 18.78 2.93 2.20
C ALA A 95 18.26 1.48 2.19
N GLU A 96 19.01 0.53 2.76
CA GLU A 96 18.57 -0.86 2.95
C GLU A 96 17.38 -0.93 3.91
N GLY A 97 17.39 -0.13 4.99
CA GLY A 97 16.29 -0.02 5.93
C GLY A 97 15.00 0.50 5.28
N THR A 98 15.12 1.50 4.39
CA THR A 98 14.01 2.02 3.58
C THR A 98 13.51 0.97 2.58
N ARG A 99 14.42 0.23 1.93
CA ARG A 99 14.06 -0.87 1.03
C ARG A 99 13.31 -1.99 1.76
N ASP A 100 13.83 -2.45 2.90
CA ASP A 100 13.36 -3.65 3.58
C ASP A 100 12.11 -3.42 4.45
N ASN A 101 11.85 -2.16 4.82
CA ASN A 101 10.67 -1.78 5.60
C ASN A 101 9.61 -1.05 4.75
N PRO A 102 9.68 0.28 4.49
CA PRO A 102 8.62 0.98 3.79
C PRO A 102 8.40 0.50 2.35
N GLN A 103 9.46 0.30 1.54
CA GLN A 103 9.26 -0.20 0.17
C GLN A 103 8.63 -1.60 0.18
N ARG A 104 9.14 -2.51 1.03
CA ARG A 104 8.57 -3.86 1.13
C ARG A 104 7.08 -3.87 1.49
N ILE A 105 6.66 -3.04 2.46
CA ILE A 105 5.24 -3.01 2.88
C ILE A 105 4.34 -2.29 1.87
N LEU A 106 4.84 -1.25 1.21
CA LEU A 106 4.04 -0.43 0.28
C LEU A 106 3.95 -1.08 -1.10
N ILE A 107 5.06 -1.57 -1.65
CA ILE A 107 5.17 -2.05 -3.03
C ILE A 107 5.13 -3.58 -3.10
N GLY A 108 5.87 -4.25 -2.22
CA GLY A 108 6.06 -5.71 -2.26
C GLY A 108 7.54 -6.10 -2.11
N PRO A 109 7.88 -7.40 -2.17
CA PRO A 109 9.24 -7.88 -1.93
C PRO A 109 10.27 -7.22 -2.88
N PRO A 110 11.27 -6.47 -2.36
CA PRO A 110 12.19 -5.70 -3.19
C PRO A 110 12.94 -6.57 -4.22
N GLN A 111 13.41 -7.74 -3.80
CA GLN A 111 14.22 -8.66 -4.60
C GLN A 111 13.40 -9.41 -5.66
N GLN A 112 12.07 -9.25 -5.70
CA GLN A 112 11.17 -9.93 -6.64
C GLN A 112 10.31 -8.90 -7.38
N PRO A 113 10.81 -8.23 -8.42
CA PRO A 113 10.05 -7.24 -9.19
C PRO A 113 8.71 -7.75 -9.73
N ALA A 114 8.64 -9.04 -10.09
CA ALA A 114 7.39 -9.68 -10.53
C ALA A 114 6.30 -9.76 -9.43
N ALA A 115 6.69 -9.60 -8.16
CA ALA A 115 5.78 -9.55 -7.01
C ALA A 115 5.48 -8.11 -6.56
N TRP A 116 5.96 -7.08 -7.26
CA TRP A 116 5.56 -5.70 -6.96
C TRP A 116 4.07 -5.50 -7.28
N GLY A 117 3.40 -4.70 -6.44
CA GLY A 117 1.94 -4.60 -6.39
C GLY A 117 1.28 -5.58 -5.43
N THR A 118 2.06 -6.41 -4.71
CA THR A 118 1.53 -7.29 -3.64
C THR A 118 1.61 -6.66 -2.25
N GLY A 119 2.12 -5.42 -2.16
CA GLY A 119 2.14 -4.61 -0.95
C GLY A 119 0.79 -3.99 -0.61
N MET A 120 0.83 -2.96 0.23
CA MET A 120 -0.36 -2.19 0.61
C MET A 120 -0.89 -1.31 -0.51
N ILE A 121 -0.03 -0.78 -1.38
CA ILE A 121 -0.49 -0.05 -2.56
C ILE A 121 -1.03 -1.09 -3.55
N PRO A 122 -2.32 -1.03 -3.91
CA PRO A 122 -2.90 -1.99 -4.86
C PRO A 122 -2.15 -1.99 -6.19
N ALA A 123 -1.93 -3.17 -6.77
CA ALA A 123 -1.17 -3.31 -8.02
C ALA A 123 -1.75 -2.48 -9.16
N ASP A 124 -3.09 -2.38 -9.23
CA ASP A 124 -3.79 -1.61 -10.25
C ASP A 124 -3.57 -0.08 -10.11
N ALA A 125 -3.16 0.39 -8.93
CA ALA A 125 -2.87 1.79 -8.67
C ALA A 125 -1.42 2.17 -8.97
N ILE A 126 -0.48 1.22 -9.04
CA ILE A 126 0.93 1.51 -9.36
C ILE A 126 1.05 1.78 -10.87
N VAL A 127 1.37 3.01 -11.24
CA VAL A 127 1.55 3.41 -12.65
C VAL A 127 2.97 3.12 -13.11
N SER A 128 3.96 3.51 -12.32
CA SER A 128 5.36 3.26 -12.62
C SER A 128 6.23 3.27 -11.36
N THR A 129 7.42 2.70 -11.47
CA THR A 129 8.43 2.67 -10.41
C THR A 129 9.77 3.10 -10.97
N ILE A 130 10.51 3.92 -10.22
CA ILE A 130 11.83 4.44 -10.59
C ILE A 130 12.86 3.82 -9.67
N MET A 131 13.86 3.15 -10.24
CA MET A 131 14.93 2.50 -9.49
C MET A 131 15.84 3.53 -8.82
N GLY A 132 16.14 3.28 -7.55
CA GLY A 132 17.15 4.02 -6.81
C GLY A 132 18.56 3.47 -7.07
N ARG A 133 19.56 4.25 -6.66
CA ARG A 133 20.99 3.85 -6.74
C ARG A 133 21.62 3.57 -5.39
N ALA A 134 20.92 3.89 -4.30
CA ALA A 134 21.47 3.83 -2.95
C ALA A 134 21.54 2.42 -2.35
N ALA A 135 20.62 1.52 -2.73
CA ALA A 135 20.61 0.12 -2.29
C ALA A 135 20.15 -0.81 -3.44
N PRO A 136 20.69 -2.03 -3.56
CA PRO A 136 20.24 -3.01 -4.54
C PRO A 136 18.75 -3.30 -4.39
N HIS A 137 18.02 -3.25 -5.51
CA HIS A 137 16.56 -3.39 -5.57
C HIS A 137 15.77 -2.31 -4.81
N GLY A 138 16.43 -1.24 -4.36
CA GLY A 138 15.79 -0.06 -3.80
C GLY A 138 15.11 0.78 -4.88
N LEU A 139 13.92 1.28 -4.61
CA LEU A 139 13.26 2.29 -5.42
C LEU A 139 13.69 3.68 -4.95
N ASP A 140 13.78 4.63 -5.88
CA ASP A 140 13.80 6.06 -5.57
C ASP A 140 12.36 6.56 -5.40
N SER A 141 11.46 6.14 -6.29
CA SER A 141 10.08 6.59 -6.27
C SER A 141 9.11 5.65 -6.98
N ALA A 142 7.82 5.82 -6.69
CA ALA A 142 6.71 5.18 -7.37
C ALA A 142 5.62 6.21 -7.67
N VAL A 143 5.05 6.12 -8.87
CA VAL A 143 3.90 6.91 -9.30
C VAL A 143 2.64 6.08 -9.07
N VAL A 144 1.67 6.66 -8.36
CA VAL A 144 0.46 5.98 -7.92
C VAL A 144 -0.75 6.77 -8.39
N ARG A 145 -1.69 6.10 -9.06
CA ARG A 145 -2.96 6.70 -9.46
C ARG A 145 -3.77 7.07 -8.22
N HIS A 146 -4.18 8.33 -8.14
CA HIS A 146 -5.09 8.86 -7.13
C HIS A 146 -6.52 8.94 -7.70
N GLY A 147 -7.50 8.55 -6.89
CA GLY A 147 -8.89 8.41 -7.31
C GLY A 147 -9.22 6.97 -7.73
N GLY A 148 -10.45 6.52 -7.45
CA GLY A 148 -10.87 5.15 -7.73
C GLY A 148 -12.36 5.02 -7.98
N GLY A 149 -12.73 4.62 -9.20
CA GLY A 149 -14.04 4.07 -9.51
C GLY A 149 -14.47 4.14 -10.98
N GLY A 150 -14.02 5.13 -11.76
CA GLY A 150 -14.48 5.28 -13.14
C GLY A 150 -14.21 6.63 -13.81
N ASP A 151 -13.49 7.56 -13.17
CA ASP A 151 -13.29 8.90 -13.72
C ASP A 151 -12.06 9.03 -14.62
N VAL A 152 -12.26 9.75 -15.72
CA VAL A 152 -11.37 9.84 -16.89
C VAL A 152 -10.25 10.90 -16.70
N GLN A 153 -10.06 11.40 -15.48
CA GLN A 153 -8.97 12.31 -15.10
C GLN A 153 -8.41 11.95 -13.71
N ALA A 154 -7.84 10.75 -13.59
CA ALA A 154 -7.17 10.36 -12.36
C ALA A 154 -5.81 11.08 -12.27
N ASP A 155 -5.62 11.90 -11.23
CA ASP A 155 -4.34 12.52 -10.93
C ASP A 155 -3.33 11.50 -10.40
N GLU A 156 -2.04 11.87 -10.36
CA GLU A 156 -0.96 10.99 -9.93
C GLU A 156 -0.31 11.46 -8.63
N SER A 157 -0.40 10.62 -7.60
CA SER A 157 0.40 10.75 -6.38
C SER A 157 1.82 10.25 -6.61
N VAL A 158 2.78 10.82 -5.88
CA VAL A 158 4.18 10.40 -5.93
C VAL A 158 4.64 9.96 -4.54
N LEU A 159 5.10 8.71 -4.46
CA LEU A 159 5.78 8.16 -3.31
C LEU A 159 7.29 8.20 -3.57
N SER A 160 8.06 8.93 -2.78
CA SER A 160 9.53 8.86 -2.80
C SER A 160 10.04 8.05 -1.61
N PHE A 161 11.08 7.27 -1.84
CA PHE A 161 11.83 6.55 -0.82
C PHE A 161 13.12 7.34 -0.53
N LYS A 162 13.36 7.66 0.75
CA LYS A 162 14.50 8.46 1.20
C LYS A 162 15.36 7.70 2.19
#